data_AF-A0A7X9AWN1-F1
#
_entry.id   AF-A0A7X9AWN1-F1
#
_cell.length_a   1.000
_cell.length_b   1.000
_cell.length_c   1.000
_cell.angle_alpha   90.00
_cell.angle_beta   90.00
_cell.angle_gamma   90.00
#
_symmetry.space_group_name_H-M   'P 1'
#
loop_
_entity.id
_entity.type
_entity.pdbx_description
1 polymer ?
#
loop_
_entity_poly.entity_id
_entity_poly.type
_entity_poly.pdbx_seq_one_letter_code
_entity_poly.pdbx_strand_id
1 'polypeptide(L)'
;RYTIAGAIINAEKHLGKGYDYAYSETNDQFYCSELVRFAFLDSLGKPVFEALAMSFRDPETGNIDSYWIKHFEKLGKPVPDGEPGTNPADMAQSPLIEIVHTYY
;
A
#
# COMPACT_ATOMS: atom_id res chain seq x y z
N ARG A 1 1.10 -14.13 -16.92
CA ARG A 1 2.53 -13.82 -17.17
C ARG A 1 2.75 -12.39 -16.68
N TYR A 2 3.46 -12.22 -15.58
CA TYR A 2 3.73 -10.90 -14.98
C TYR A 2 5.02 -10.36 -15.59
N THR A 3 5.06 -9.08 -15.94
CA THR A 3 6.27 -8.48 -16.51
C THR A 3 6.53 -7.11 -15.90
N ILE A 4 7.80 -6.80 -15.68
CA ILE A 4 8.24 -5.48 -15.21
C ILE A 4 7.78 -4.37 -16.18
N ALA A 5 7.85 -4.63 -17.49
CA ALA A 5 7.37 -3.68 -18.50
C ALA A 5 5.87 -3.36 -18.35
N GLY A 6 5.04 -4.38 -18.12
CA GLY A 6 3.61 -4.17 -17.86
C GLY A 6 3.35 -3.37 -16.59
N ALA A 7 4.10 -3.64 -15.52
CA ALA A 7 3.99 -2.89 -14.28
C ALA A 7 4.38 -1.41 -14.44
N ILE A 8 5.44 -1.11 -15.20
CA ILE A 8 5.84 0.27 -15.52
C ILE A 8 4.71 1.00 -16.27
N ILE A 9 4.16 0.40 -17.33
CA ILE A 9 3.05 0.98 -18.11
C ILE A 9 1.83 1.26 -17.22
N ASN A 10 1.54 0.37 -16.27
CA ASN A 10 0.43 0.59 -15.33
C ASN A 10 0.72 1.72 -14.35
N ALA A 11 1.92 1.78 -13.77
CA ALA A 11 2.32 2.85 -12.86
C ALA A 11 2.28 4.23 -13.54
N GLU A 12 2.70 4.32 -14.81
CA GLU A 12 2.70 5.58 -15.58
C GLU A 12 1.31 6.21 -15.72
N LYS A 13 0.24 5.40 -15.71
CA LYS A 13 -1.16 5.89 -15.74
C LYS A 13 -1.54 6.70 -14.50
N HIS A 14 -0.75 6.61 -13.44
CA HIS A 14 -0.99 7.28 -12.16
C HIS A 14 -0.09 8.50 -11.95
N LEU A 15 0.75 8.86 -12.93
CA LEU A 15 1.55 10.08 -12.89
C LEU A 15 0.67 11.34 -12.76
N GLY A 16 1.07 12.24 -11.87
CA GLY A 16 0.36 13.48 -11.58
C GLY A 16 -0.79 13.34 -10.57
N LYS A 17 -1.14 12.12 -10.14
CA LYS A 17 -2.10 11.91 -9.06
C LYS A 17 -1.50 12.30 -7.71
N GLY A 18 -2.37 12.69 -6.79
CA GLY A 18 -1.98 13.07 -5.43
C GLY A 18 -1.47 11.89 -4.62
N TYR A 19 -0.72 12.18 -3.57
CA TYR A 19 -0.38 11.19 -2.55
C TYR A 19 -1.61 10.88 -1.71
N ASP A 20 -1.88 9.59 -1.48
CA ASP A 20 -2.98 9.17 -0.62
C ASP A 20 -2.59 9.24 0.86
N TYR A 21 -3.02 10.31 1.53
CA TYR A 21 -2.86 10.45 2.97
C TYR A 21 -3.98 9.76 3.77
N ALA A 22 -5.06 9.34 3.11
CA ALA A 22 -6.15 8.60 3.72
C ALA A 22 -5.91 7.08 3.72
N TYR A 23 -4.88 6.59 3.02
CA TYR A 23 -4.52 5.17 2.93
C TYR A 23 -5.74 4.30 2.57
N SER A 24 -6.46 4.68 1.51
CA SER A 24 -7.70 4.06 1.08
C SER A 24 -7.66 3.71 -0.41
N GLU A 25 -7.73 2.42 -0.70
CA GLU A 25 -7.75 1.87 -2.07
C GLU A 25 -9.00 2.24 -2.90
N THR A 26 -9.88 3.10 -2.38
CA THR A 26 -11.15 3.49 -3.02
C THR A 26 -11.10 4.87 -3.68
N ASN A 27 -10.03 5.63 -3.47
CA ASN A 27 -9.88 6.98 -4.02
C ASN A 27 -8.95 6.99 -5.25
N ASP A 28 -8.76 8.16 -5.88
CA ASP A 28 -7.89 8.33 -7.05
C ASP A 28 -6.52 8.96 -6.70
N GLN A 29 -5.99 8.59 -5.54
CA GLN A 29 -4.68 8.97 -5.02
C GLN A 29 -3.93 7.69 -4.67
N PHE A 30 -2.60 7.77 -4.57
CA PHE A 30 -1.80 6.57 -4.33
C PHE A 30 -0.72 6.83 -3.29
N TYR A 31 -0.61 5.95 -2.30
CA TYR A 31 0.58 5.88 -1.44
C TYR A 31 1.58 4.85 -1.98
N CYS A 32 2.76 4.77 -1.35
CA CYS A 32 3.93 4.10 -1.91
C CYS A 32 3.71 2.63 -2.30
N SER A 33 3.30 1.76 -1.37
CA SER A 33 3.11 0.33 -1.64
C SER A 33 1.83 0.05 -2.42
N GLU A 34 0.81 0.90 -2.30
CA GLU A 34 -0.41 0.81 -3.08
C GLU A 34 -0.17 1.04 -4.57
N LEU A 35 0.66 2.02 -4.94
CA LEU A 35 1.05 2.21 -6.34
C LEU A 35 1.73 0.94 -6.89
N VAL A 36 2.61 0.30 -6.11
CA VAL A 36 3.26 -0.97 -6.51
C VAL A 36 2.22 -2.07 -6.69
N ARG A 37 1.27 -2.21 -5.76
CA ARG A 37 0.16 -3.17 -5.85
C ARG A 37 -0.62 -3.00 -7.15
N PHE A 38 -1.08 -1.78 -7.46
CA PHE A 38 -1.90 -1.52 -8.64
C PHE A 38 -1.11 -1.53 -9.95
N ALA A 39 0.22 -1.35 -9.89
CA ALA A 39 1.10 -1.51 -11.03
C ALA A 39 1.26 -3.00 -11.41
N PHE A 40 1.52 -3.87 -10.44
CA PHE A 40 1.78 -5.29 -10.68
C PHE A 40 0.49 -6.11 -10.75
N LEU A 41 -0.03 -6.26 -11.97
CA LEU A 41 -1.25 -7.02 -12.26
C LEU A 41 -0.99 -8.35 -12.97
N ASP A 42 -1.85 -9.34 -12.72
CA ASP A 42 -1.90 -10.62 -13.42
C ASP A 42 -2.49 -10.50 -14.83
N SER A 43 -2.53 -11.61 -15.58
CA SER A 43 -3.11 -11.62 -16.93
C SER A 43 -4.63 -11.41 -16.97
N LEU A 44 -5.29 -11.43 -15.82
CA LEU A 44 -6.71 -11.14 -15.64
C LEU A 44 -6.94 -9.73 -15.07
N GLY A 45 -5.89 -8.93 -14.89
CA GLY A 45 -5.95 -7.58 -14.34
C GLY A 45 -6.05 -7.49 -12.82
N LYS A 46 -5.76 -8.57 -12.08
CA LYS A 46 -5.80 -8.58 -10.61
C LYS A 46 -4.43 -8.27 -9.99
N PRO A 47 -4.36 -7.52 -8.88
CA PRO A 47 -3.09 -7.31 -8.18
C PRO A 47 -2.43 -8.63 -7.77
N VAL A 48 -1.12 -8.73 -8.00
CA VAL A 48 -0.34 -9.91 -7.57
C VAL A 48 -0.03 -9.90 -6.09
N PHE A 49 0.13 -8.70 -5.52
CA PHE A 49 0.23 -8.51 -4.09
C PHE A 49 -1.20 -8.46 -3.57
N GLU A 50 -1.53 -9.30 -2.58
CA GLU A 50 -2.84 -9.34 -1.92
C GLU A 50 -2.99 -8.18 -0.94
N ALA A 51 -4.23 -7.73 -0.71
CA ALA A 51 -4.47 -6.68 0.28
C ALA A 51 -4.50 -7.32 1.65
N LEU A 52 -3.93 -6.64 2.63
CA LEU A 52 -3.90 -7.06 4.02
C LEU A 52 -4.74 -6.09 4.84
N ALA A 53 -5.25 -6.56 5.98
CA ALA A 53 -5.85 -5.70 6.98
C ALA A 53 -4.76 -4.79 7.55
N MET A 54 -4.81 -3.49 7.23
CA MET A 54 -3.82 -2.54 7.74
C MET A 54 -3.96 -2.38 9.25
N SER A 55 -2.84 -2.22 9.95
CA SER A 55 -2.86 -1.88 11.37
C SER A 55 -2.19 -0.53 11.60
N PHE A 56 -2.90 0.33 12.33
CA PHE A 56 -2.38 1.61 12.80
C PHE A 56 -2.13 1.57 14.32
N ARG A 57 -2.05 0.35 14.88
CA ARG A 57 -1.91 0.09 16.30
C ARG A 57 -0.45 0.02 16.69
N ASP A 58 -0.18 0.56 17.86
CA ASP A 58 1.07 0.33 18.57
C ASP A 58 1.15 -1.16 18.97
N PRO A 59 2.22 -1.89 18.61
CA PRO A 59 2.34 -3.31 18.91
C PRO A 59 2.45 -3.66 20.40
N GLU A 60 2.90 -2.74 21.24
CA GLU A 60 3.07 -2.98 22.68
C GLU A 60 1.76 -2.79 23.44
N THR A 61 0.97 -1.80 23.05
CA THR A 61 -0.27 -1.41 23.75
C THR A 61 -1.54 -1.93 23.07
N GLY A 62 -1.49 -2.24 21.78
CA GLY A 62 -2.65 -2.63 20.96
C GLY A 62 -3.62 -1.50 20.65
N ASN A 63 -3.35 -0.28 21.11
CA ASN A 63 -4.16 0.90 20.82
C ASN A 63 -3.69 1.57 19.51
N ILE A 64 -4.58 2.30 18.85
CA ILE A 64 -4.18 3.11 17.69
C ILE A 64 -3.20 4.20 18.14
N ASP A 65 -2.09 4.33 17.42
CA ASP A 65 -1.08 5.36 17.73
C ASP A 65 -1.71 6.76 17.70
N SER A 66 -1.39 7.58 18.71
CA SER A 66 -1.89 8.95 18.83
C SER A 66 -1.55 9.84 17.62
N TYR A 67 -0.45 9.56 16.91
CA TYR A 67 -0.09 10.19 15.66
C TYR A 67 -1.17 9.95 14.60
N TRP A 68 -1.59 8.70 14.42
CA TRP A 68 -2.58 8.32 13.42
C TRP A 68 -3.96 8.90 13.75
N ILE A 69 -4.36 8.88 15.02
CA ILE A 69 -5.61 9.54 15.44
C ILE A 69 -5.61 11.01 15.01
N LYS A 70 -4.57 11.77 15.36
CA LYS A 70 -4.45 13.20 14.99
C LYS A 70 -4.35 13.43 13.49
N HIS A 71 -3.68 12.54 12.77
CA HIS A 71 -3.55 12.61 11.31
C HIS A 71 -4.91 12.49 10.63
N PHE A 72 -5.69 11.47 10.99
CA PHE A 72 -6.99 11.20 10.38
C PHE A 72 -8.07 12.19 10.84
N GLU A 73 -8.00 12.70 12.08
CA GLU A 73 -8.84 13.82 12.54
C GLU A 73 -8.67 15.06 11.66
N LYS A 74 -7.44 15.44 11.29
CA LYS A 74 -7.18 16.57 10.39
C LYS A 74 -7.75 16.36 8.98
N LEU A 75 -7.85 15.11 8.55
CA LEU A 75 -8.45 14.73 7.27
C LEU A 75 -9.99 14.62 7.35
N GLY A 76 -10.57 14.72 8.55
CA GLY A 76 -12.00 14.50 8.78
C GLY A 76 -12.43 13.07 8.46
N LYS A 77 -11.53 12.09 8.63
CA LYS A 77 -11.74 10.67 8.30
C LYS A 77 -11.48 9.79 9.53
N PRO A 78 -12.11 8.61 9.63
CA PRO A 78 -11.70 7.61 10.62
C PRO A 78 -10.32 7.04 10.26
N VAL A 79 -9.61 6.52 11.27
CA VAL A 79 -8.42 5.72 11.05
C VAL A 79 -8.85 4.40 10.36
N PRO A 80 -8.29 4.04 9.19
CA PRO A 80 -8.69 2.86 8.42
C PRO A 80 -8.04 1.59 8.98
N ASP A 81 -8.10 1.42 10.31
CA ASP A 81 -7.59 0.23 10.98
C ASP A 81 -8.47 -0.98 10.66
N GLY A 82 -7.84 -2.05 10.16
CA GLY A 82 -8.50 -3.26 9.68
C GLY A 82 -8.99 -3.20 8.23
N GLU A 83 -8.97 -2.02 7.59
CA GLU A 83 -9.34 -1.87 6.18
C GLU A 83 -8.28 -2.50 5.25
N PRO A 84 -8.66 -2.94 4.04
CA PRO A 84 -7.73 -3.51 3.09
C PRO A 84 -6.73 -2.47 2.59
N GLY A 85 -5.46 -2.85 2.57
CA GLY A 85 -4.39 -2.06 1.99
C GLY A 85 -3.09 -2.84 1.91
N THR A 86 -1.97 -2.12 1.84
CA THR A 86 -0.63 -2.69 1.80
C THR A 86 0.31 -1.87 2.66
N ASN A 87 1.44 -2.44 3.06
CA ASN A 87 2.56 -1.66 3.56
C ASN A 87 3.88 -2.22 3.01
N PRO A 88 4.94 -1.40 2.93
CA PRO A 88 6.21 -1.84 2.37
C PRO A 88 6.86 -3.01 3.12
N ALA A 89 6.70 -3.08 4.44
CA ALA A 89 7.34 -4.10 5.27
C ALA A 89 6.74 -5.50 5.02
N ASP A 90 5.42 -5.60 4.90
CA ASP A 90 4.74 -6.85 4.58
C ASP A 90 4.96 -7.23 3.10
N MET A 91 4.91 -6.25 2.20
CA MET A 91 5.17 -6.50 0.78
C MET A 91 6.58 -7.06 0.56
N ALA A 92 7.59 -6.53 1.25
CA ALA A 92 8.97 -7.01 1.17
C ALA A 92 9.16 -8.46 1.65
N GLN A 93 8.24 -8.99 2.47
CA GLN A 93 8.25 -10.38 2.96
C GLN A 93 7.46 -11.34 2.06
N SER A 94 6.84 -10.84 0.98
CA SER A 94 6.04 -11.66 0.06
C SER A 94 6.88 -12.79 -0.55
N PRO A 95 6.33 -14.02 -0.67
CA PRO A 95 7.00 -15.12 -1.38
C PRO A 95 7.17 -14.86 -2.88
N LEU A 96 6.59 -13.79 -3.40
CA LEU A 96 6.77 -13.32 -4.77
C LEU A 96 8.05 -12.51 -4.98
N ILE A 97 8.74 -12.13 -3.89
CA ILE A 97 9.94 -11.30 -3.92
C ILE A 97 11.17 -12.15 -3.60
N GLU A 98 12.19 -12.02 -4.44
CA GLU A 98 13.55 -12.48 -4.17
C GLU A 98 14.42 -11.26 -3.82
N ILE A 99 15.04 -11.27 -2.64
CA ILE A 99 15.97 -10.22 -2.23
C ILE A 99 17.30 -10.44 -2.94
N VAL A 100 17.66 -9.55 -3.84
CA VAL A 100 18.91 -9.63 -4.62
C VAL A 100 20.08 -8.87 -4.00
N HIS A 101 19.83 -7.98 -3.03
CA HIS A 101 20.87 -7.19 -2.37
C HIS A 101 20.41 -6.62 -1.02
N THR A 102 21.34 -6.52 -0.06
CA THR A 102 21.15 -5.89 1.25
C THR A 102 22.39 -5.06 1.59
N TYR A 103 22.19 -3.81 2.02
CA TYR A 103 23.27 -2.94 2.52
C TYR A 103 23.32 -3.02 4.06
N TYR A 104 24.53 -3.06 4.62
CA TYR A 104 24.80 -3.12 6.06
C TYR A 104 25.72 -1.98 6.49
#